data_AF-A0A0F6YGB8-F1
#
_entry.id   AF-A0A0F6YGB8-F1
#
_cell.length_a   1.000
_cell.length_b   1.000
_cell.length_c   1.000
_cell.angle_alpha   90.00
_cell.angle_beta   90.00
_cell.angle_gamma   90.00
#
_symmetry.space_group_name_H-M   'P 1'
#
loop_
_entity.id
_entity.type
_entity.pdbx_description
1 polymer ?
#
loop_
_entity_poly.entity_id
_entity_poly.type
_entity_poly.pdbx_seq_one_letter_code
_entity_poly.pdbx_strand_id
1 'polypeptide(L)'
;MILATTGCHTYYGCDEDHDDDDRPPVTRRDAGPPDARVADPDAGDASCVVDGDCAPGRRCDEGVCSPADRCESDGDCDAGLVCDHRGTCVPPSGCRGNADCDTGEVCVEGACRPVDDTCANDLECGPDHGCIDNACRPRCDDATDCDAGFECSSGLCVPADECETSAECPDGEHCVDTRCVAPCTDDAACAPGEICTAGWCRPDVSPRPFCTSDADCAAGHPCVDGLCRTTCESGTDEECQRADVHLVTCATTRTGLRLCLTHREASPECVTRSDCDAGEACVDATCR
;
A
#
# COMPACT_ATOMS: atom_id res chain seq x y z
N MET A 1 45.28 56.52 4.47
CA MET A 1 46.75 56.62 4.22
C MET A 1 47.12 55.35 3.46
N ILE A 2 47.17 55.34 2.12
CA ILE A 2 48.32 55.72 1.25
C ILE A 2 49.63 55.26 1.93
N LEU A 3 50.36 54.25 1.44
CA LEU A 3 51.13 54.27 0.19
C LEU A 3 51.44 52.87 -0.34
N ALA A 4 51.33 52.72 -1.66
CA ALA A 4 52.06 51.75 -2.46
C ALA A 4 53.46 52.28 -2.77
N THR A 5 54.46 51.40 -2.85
CA THR A 5 55.67 51.64 -3.66
C THR A 5 56.22 50.35 -4.25
N THR A 6 56.26 50.37 -5.57
CA THR A 6 56.90 49.53 -6.56
C THR A 6 58.41 49.35 -6.34
N GLY A 7 58.98 48.24 -6.83
CA GLY A 7 60.41 48.17 -7.10
C GLY A 7 60.89 46.80 -7.57
N CYS A 8 60.92 46.58 -8.88
CA CYS A 8 61.64 45.49 -9.55
C CYS A 8 62.77 46.11 -10.39
N HIS A 9 64.00 45.60 -10.29
CA HIS A 9 65.18 45.78 -11.17
C HIS A 9 66.35 45.04 -10.47
N THR A 10 67.22 44.21 -11.04
CA THR A 10 67.86 44.04 -12.37
C THR A 10 68.49 42.62 -12.39
N TYR A 11 68.36 41.80 -13.44
CA TYR A 11 69.30 41.65 -14.57
C TYR A 11 70.73 41.21 -14.18
N TYR A 12 71.01 39.90 -14.24
CA TYR A 12 72.17 39.20 -14.84
C TYR A 12 72.16 37.74 -14.36
N GLY A 13 72.08 36.79 -15.29
CA GLY A 13 72.22 35.36 -14.99
C GLY A 13 73.68 34.96 -14.85
N CYS A 14 73.91 33.89 -14.08
CA CYS A 14 74.98 32.90 -14.26
C CYS A 14 74.46 31.58 -13.69
N ASP A 15 74.32 30.59 -14.57
CA ASP A 15 74.29 29.16 -14.28
C ASP A 15 75.41 28.76 -13.32
N GLU A 16 75.09 27.99 -12.28
CA GLU A 16 75.96 26.94 -11.76
C GLU A 16 75.07 25.74 -11.38
N ASP A 17 75.22 24.69 -12.19
CA ASP A 17 74.61 23.38 -12.04
C ASP A 17 74.86 22.81 -10.63
N HIS A 18 73.77 22.47 -9.94
CA HIS A 18 73.78 21.46 -8.88
C HIS A 18 72.69 20.45 -9.22
N ASP A 19 73.13 19.38 -9.89
CA ASP A 19 72.44 18.12 -10.03
C ASP A 19 72.19 17.52 -8.64
N ASP A 20 70.95 17.65 -8.14
CA ASP A 20 70.38 16.76 -7.13
C ASP A 20 69.21 16.00 -7.78
N ASP A 21 69.59 14.88 -8.38
CA ASP A 21 68.79 13.89 -9.06
C ASP A 21 68.12 12.97 -8.02
N ASP A 22 66.95 13.35 -7.50
CA ASP A 22 66.05 12.40 -6.81
C ASP A 22 64.57 12.85 -6.89
N ARG A 23 64.10 13.03 -8.13
CA ARG A 23 62.66 13.14 -8.43
C ARG A 23 62.29 12.06 -9.43
N PRO A 24 61.41 11.10 -9.10
CA PRO A 24 61.03 10.05 -10.03
C PRO A 24 60.38 10.66 -11.28
N PRO A 25 60.59 10.06 -12.46
CA PRO A 25 60.15 10.62 -13.72
C PRO A 25 58.62 10.74 -13.76
N VAL A 26 58.15 11.96 -14.02
CA VAL A 26 56.79 12.18 -14.52
C VAL A 26 56.72 11.56 -15.92
N THR A 27 56.27 10.32 -15.99
CA THR A 27 55.94 9.70 -17.27
C THR A 27 54.83 10.51 -17.92
N ARG A 28 55.03 10.76 -19.22
CA ARG A 28 54.15 11.51 -20.09
C ARG A 28 52.71 11.07 -19.88
N ARG A 29 51.82 12.06 -19.96
CA ARG A 29 50.40 11.94 -20.24
C ARG A 29 50.12 10.76 -21.18
N ASP A 30 49.78 9.62 -20.60
CA ASP A 30 48.94 8.66 -21.26
C ASP A 30 47.56 9.32 -21.30
N ALA A 31 47.14 9.67 -22.51
CA ALA A 31 45.73 9.86 -22.79
C ALA A 31 45.04 8.55 -22.41
N GLY A 32 44.48 8.53 -21.20
CA GLY A 32 43.54 7.50 -20.81
C GLY A 32 42.46 7.42 -21.88
N PRO A 33 41.95 6.21 -22.18
CA PRO A 33 40.93 6.04 -23.21
C PRO A 33 39.78 7.03 -22.99
N PRO A 34 39.21 7.61 -24.05
CA PRO A 34 38.04 8.48 -23.91
C PRO A 34 36.95 7.65 -23.27
N ASP A 35 36.45 8.11 -22.11
CA ASP A 35 35.32 7.53 -21.39
C ASP A 35 35.18 6.02 -21.58
N ALA A 36 36.00 5.26 -20.85
CA ALA A 36 35.47 4.02 -20.32
C ALA A 36 34.27 4.45 -19.47
N ARG A 37 33.08 4.46 -20.10
CA ARG A 37 31.80 4.54 -19.42
C ARG A 37 31.99 3.64 -18.20
N VAL A 38 31.93 4.23 -17.00
CA VAL A 38 31.63 3.42 -15.82
C VAL A 38 30.44 2.61 -16.29
N ALA A 39 30.61 1.29 -16.40
CA ALA A 39 29.49 0.43 -16.70
C ALA A 39 28.51 0.74 -15.59
N ASP A 40 27.45 1.48 -15.93
CA ASP A 40 26.38 1.77 -15.00
C ASP A 40 25.92 0.38 -14.53
N PRO A 41 26.15 0.01 -13.26
CA PRO A 41 25.82 -1.33 -12.78
C PRO A 41 24.32 -1.61 -12.91
N ASP A 42 23.51 -0.58 -13.19
CA ASP A 42 22.07 -0.61 -13.32
C ASP A 42 21.58 -0.72 -14.78
N ALA A 43 22.45 -1.03 -15.75
CA ALA A 43 22.07 -1.22 -17.16
C ALA A 43 21.19 -2.48 -17.42
N GLY A 44 20.68 -3.13 -16.37
CA GLY A 44 19.77 -4.27 -16.44
C GLY A 44 18.30 -3.89 -16.60
N ASP A 45 17.96 -2.61 -16.52
CA ASP A 45 16.58 -2.17 -16.28
C ASP A 45 16.24 -0.89 -17.06
N ALA A 46 16.29 -1.02 -18.39
CA ALA A 46 15.97 0.09 -19.30
C ALA A 46 14.46 0.17 -19.60
N SER A 47 13.69 -0.85 -19.28
CA SER A 47 12.26 -0.95 -19.57
C SER A 47 11.49 -1.33 -18.33
N CYS A 48 10.43 -0.59 -18.06
CA CYS A 48 9.58 -0.79 -16.89
C CYS A 48 8.09 -0.75 -17.27
N VAL A 49 7.26 -1.27 -16.39
CA VAL A 49 5.80 -1.19 -16.40
C VAL A 49 5.34 -0.36 -15.19
N VAL A 50 5.99 -0.55 -14.04
CA VAL A 50 5.75 0.17 -12.79
C VAL A 50 7.04 0.70 -12.19
N ASP A 51 6.90 1.61 -11.24
CA ASP A 51 8.02 2.18 -10.50
C ASP A 51 8.86 1.11 -9.78
N GLY A 52 8.22 0.06 -9.25
CA GLY A 52 8.90 -1.06 -8.59
C GLY A 52 9.82 -1.88 -9.50
N ASP A 53 9.68 -1.78 -10.83
CA ASP A 53 10.63 -2.39 -11.77
C ASP A 53 11.98 -1.68 -11.72
N CYS A 54 11.95 -0.38 -11.40
CA CYS A 54 13.12 0.48 -11.37
C CYS A 54 13.96 0.29 -10.10
N ALA A 55 15.28 0.43 -10.21
CA ALA A 55 16.15 0.52 -9.03
C ALA A 55 15.83 1.77 -8.16
N PRO A 56 16.13 1.76 -6.84
CA PRO A 56 15.92 2.92 -5.97
C PRO A 56 16.59 4.20 -6.50
N GLY A 57 15.88 5.33 -6.46
CA GLY A 57 16.29 6.60 -7.08
C GLY A 57 15.96 6.69 -8.58
N ARG A 58 15.13 5.77 -9.08
CA ARG A 58 14.58 5.78 -10.45
C ARG A 58 13.08 5.47 -10.40
N ARG A 59 12.32 6.09 -11.31
CA ARG A 59 10.89 5.85 -11.49
C ARG A 59 10.58 5.48 -12.94
N CYS A 60 9.45 4.83 -13.16
CA CYS A 60 9.02 4.43 -14.47
C CYS A 60 8.29 5.57 -15.19
N ASP A 61 8.99 6.22 -16.12
CA ASP A 61 8.44 7.28 -16.95
C ASP A 61 8.28 6.75 -18.39
N GLU A 62 7.03 6.61 -18.85
CA GLU A 62 6.69 6.15 -20.22
C GLU A 62 7.39 4.83 -20.63
N GLY A 63 7.51 3.90 -19.68
CA GLY A 63 8.11 2.59 -19.87
C GLY A 63 9.64 2.57 -19.83
N VAL A 64 10.27 3.65 -19.38
CA VAL A 64 11.73 3.76 -19.21
C VAL A 64 12.07 4.26 -17.81
N CYS A 65 13.00 3.58 -17.14
CA CYS A 65 13.47 4.00 -15.82
C CYS A 65 14.29 5.30 -15.90
N SER A 66 13.71 6.38 -15.36
CA SER A 66 14.27 7.72 -15.36
C SER A 66 14.71 8.15 -13.96
N PRO A 67 15.77 8.99 -13.82
CA PRO A 67 16.20 9.52 -12.53
C PRO A 67 15.07 10.19 -11.75
N ALA A 68 14.97 9.86 -10.46
CA ALA A 68 14.06 10.46 -9.51
C ALA A 68 14.79 10.77 -8.20
N ASP A 69 14.25 11.72 -7.42
CA ASP A 69 14.83 12.08 -6.14
C ASP A 69 14.63 10.96 -5.11
N ARG A 70 15.56 10.87 -4.15
CA ARG A 70 15.45 9.98 -3.01
C ARG A 70 14.76 10.70 -1.86
N CYS A 71 14.05 9.95 -1.03
CA CYS A 71 13.25 10.48 0.07
C CYS A 71 13.25 9.52 1.26
N GLU A 72 12.93 10.05 2.44
CA GLU A 72 12.59 9.28 3.64
C GLU A 72 11.10 9.46 4.00
N SER A 73 10.47 10.51 3.48
CA SER A 73 9.06 10.83 3.68
C SER A 73 8.49 11.60 2.48
N ASP A 74 7.17 11.68 2.38
CA ASP A 74 6.49 12.45 1.32
C ASP A 74 6.88 13.93 1.31
N GLY A 75 7.30 14.48 2.46
CA GLY A 75 7.74 15.88 2.59
C GLY A 75 9.07 16.19 1.92
N ASP A 76 9.84 15.17 1.56
CA ASP A 76 11.10 15.31 0.82
C ASP A 76 10.88 15.44 -0.70
N CYS A 77 9.68 15.08 -1.17
CA CYS A 77 9.34 15.06 -2.58
C CYS A 77 8.71 16.37 -3.05
N ASP A 78 8.90 16.68 -4.34
CA ASP A 78 8.22 17.79 -4.98
C ASP A 78 6.68 17.62 -4.94
N ALA A 79 5.95 18.74 -5.03
CA ALA A 79 4.49 18.74 -4.93
C ALA A 79 3.84 17.78 -5.94
N GLY A 80 2.99 16.87 -5.42
CA GLY A 80 2.30 15.86 -6.21
C GLY A 80 3.06 14.55 -6.39
N LEU A 81 4.25 14.43 -5.80
CA LEU A 81 4.98 13.17 -5.68
C LEU A 81 4.91 12.66 -4.23
N VAL A 82 5.09 11.36 -4.09
CA VAL A 82 5.08 10.66 -2.80
C VAL A 82 6.32 9.79 -2.69
N CYS A 83 6.75 9.53 -1.46
CA CYS A 83 7.91 8.69 -1.20
C CYS A 83 7.48 7.23 -1.17
N ASP A 84 7.86 6.43 -2.16
CA ASP A 84 7.57 4.99 -2.13
C ASP A 84 8.45 4.22 -1.15
N HIS A 85 8.14 2.93 -0.98
CA HIS A 85 8.85 2.03 -0.07
C HIS A 85 10.33 1.84 -0.43
N ARG A 86 10.74 2.16 -1.67
CA ARG A 86 12.15 2.16 -2.11
C ARG A 86 12.90 3.43 -1.71
N GLY A 87 12.23 4.39 -1.07
CA GLY A 87 12.78 5.71 -0.77
C GLY A 87 12.97 6.55 -2.03
N THR A 88 12.05 6.43 -3.00
CA THR A 88 12.07 7.16 -4.27
C THR A 88 10.83 8.02 -4.44
N CYS A 89 10.99 9.26 -4.88
CA CYS A 89 9.88 10.14 -5.19
C CYS A 89 9.21 9.75 -6.51
N VAL A 90 7.99 9.24 -6.42
CA VAL A 90 7.18 8.76 -7.54
C VAL A 90 5.82 9.46 -7.57
N PRO A 91 5.15 9.53 -8.73
CA PRO A 91 3.73 9.86 -8.76
C PRO A 91 2.94 8.85 -7.91
N PRO A 92 1.91 9.27 -7.17
CA PRO A 92 1.11 8.33 -6.39
C PRO A 92 0.44 7.30 -7.30
N SER A 93 0.68 6.02 -7.02
CA SER A 93 -0.04 4.89 -7.60
C SER A 93 -1.22 4.53 -6.70
N GLY A 94 -2.44 4.82 -7.15
CA GLY A 94 -3.64 4.53 -6.36
C GLY A 94 -3.75 5.42 -5.12
N CYS A 95 -4.03 4.83 -3.96
CA CYS A 95 -4.19 5.52 -2.69
C CYS A 95 -3.27 4.96 -1.60
N ARG A 96 -2.90 5.77 -0.61
CA ARG A 96 -2.17 5.35 0.59
C ARG A 96 -3.00 5.52 1.85
N GLY A 97 -3.99 6.40 1.80
CA GLY A 97 -4.98 6.56 2.84
C GLY A 97 -6.30 7.11 2.29
N ASN A 98 -7.32 7.14 3.14
CA ASN A 98 -8.67 7.57 2.76
C ASN A 98 -8.71 9.02 2.23
N ALA A 99 -7.73 9.86 2.58
CA ALA A 99 -7.64 11.23 2.11
C ALA A 99 -7.26 11.35 0.62
N ASP A 100 -6.73 10.28 0.02
CA ASP A 100 -6.38 10.23 -1.40
C ASP A 100 -7.59 9.88 -2.28
N CYS A 101 -8.69 9.42 -1.67
CA CYS A 101 -9.89 8.96 -2.35
C CYS A 101 -11.00 10.01 -2.36
N ASP A 102 -11.92 9.89 -3.32
CA ASP A 102 -13.05 10.80 -3.41
C ASP A 102 -14.03 10.61 -2.22
N THR A 103 -14.93 11.58 -2.04
CA THR A 103 -15.92 11.49 -0.97
C THR A 103 -16.81 10.26 -1.14
N GLY A 104 -16.85 9.41 -0.10
CA GLY A 104 -17.62 8.16 -0.11
C GLY A 104 -16.78 6.93 -0.45
N GLU A 105 -15.47 7.09 -0.61
CA GLU A 105 -14.52 6.00 -0.84
C GLU A 105 -13.51 5.89 0.31
N VAL A 106 -12.98 4.69 0.48
CA VAL A 106 -11.87 4.38 1.39
C VAL A 106 -10.74 3.71 0.63
N CYS A 107 -9.53 3.88 1.13
CA CYS A 107 -8.35 3.26 0.56
C CYS A 107 -8.18 1.85 1.11
N VAL A 108 -8.30 0.84 0.26
CA VAL A 108 -8.14 -0.57 0.62
C VAL A 108 -7.22 -1.23 -0.40
N GLU A 109 -6.10 -1.79 0.07
CA GLU A 109 -5.07 -2.44 -0.79
C GLU A 109 -4.56 -1.52 -1.92
N GLY A 110 -4.31 -0.26 -1.61
CA GLY A 110 -3.80 0.71 -2.60
C GLY A 110 -4.84 1.20 -3.61
N ALA A 111 -6.11 0.80 -3.47
CA ALA A 111 -7.20 1.20 -4.35
C ALA A 111 -8.34 1.90 -3.61
N CYS A 112 -8.83 3.01 -4.18
CA CYS A 112 -10.04 3.65 -3.70
C CYS A 112 -11.24 2.77 -4.03
N ARG A 113 -12.03 2.44 -3.00
CA ARG A 113 -13.24 1.63 -3.09
C ARG A 113 -14.41 2.35 -2.44
N PRO A 114 -15.62 2.31 -3.01
CA PRO A 114 -16.82 2.80 -2.34
C PRO A 114 -16.97 2.15 -0.96
N VAL A 115 -17.32 2.93 0.06
CA VAL A 115 -17.50 2.39 1.42
C VAL A 115 -18.55 1.27 1.45
N ASP A 116 -19.59 1.38 0.63
CA ASP A 116 -20.66 0.37 0.54
C ASP A 116 -20.16 -0.98 -0.06
N ASP A 117 -19.02 -0.98 -0.77
CA ASP A 117 -18.36 -2.17 -1.32
C ASP A 117 -17.25 -2.70 -0.39
N THR A 118 -17.22 -2.22 0.86
CA THR A 118 -16.29 -2.64 1.90
C THR A 118 -17.03 -3.14 3.13
N CYS A 119 -16.32 -3.82 4.03
CA CYS A 119 -16.91 -4.26 5.28
C CYS A 119 -16.73 -3.22 6.40
N ALA A 120 -17.68 -3.19 7.33
CA ALA A 120 -17.57 -2.47 8.60
C ALA A 120 -17.38 -3.44 9.78
N ASN A 121 -17.84 -4.69 9.66
CA ASN A 121 -17.78 -5.71 10.71
C ASN A 121 -17.80 -7.13 10.12
N ASP A 122 -17.55 -8.14 10.96
CA ASP A 122 -17.40 -9.53 10.51
C ASP A 122 -18.68 -10.10 9.87
N LEU A 123 -19.86 -9.59 10.22
CA LEU A 123 -21.14 -10.11 9.73
C LEU A 123 -21.39 -9.80 8.25
N GLU A 124 -20.56 -8.97 7.62
CA GLU A 124 -20.65 -8.63 6.20
C GLU A 124 -19.73 -9.48 5.33
N CYS A 125 -18.77 -10.19 5.93
CA CYS A 125 -17.75 -10.95 5.22
C CYS A 125 -18.11 -12.41 4.95
N GLY A 126 -19.29 -12.86 5.36
CA GLY A 126 -19.71 -14.23 5.16
C GLY A 126 -19.01 -15.22 6.11
N PRO A 127 -19.22 -16.53 5.92
CA PRO A 127 -18.53 -17.55 6.71
C PRO A 127 -17.03 -17.56 6.40
N ASP A 128 -16.24 -17.97 7.41
CA ASP A 128 -14.78 -18.17 7.32
C ASP A 128 -13.95 -16.91 7.04
N HIS A 129 -14.58 -15.73 7.00
CA HIS A 129 -13.91 -14.45 6.84
C HIS A 129 -14.26 -13.51 8.01
N GLY A 130 -13.42 -12.52 8.23
CA GLY A 130 -13.68 -11.39 9.11
C GLY A 130 -13.30 -10.09 8.44
N CYS A 131 -13.74 -8.99 9.04
CA CYS A 131 -13.49 -7.64 8.56
C CYS A 131 -12.28 -7.06 9.28
N ILE A 132 -11.28 -6.63 8.52
CA ILE A 132 -10.12 -5.88 9.01
C ILE A 132 -9.86 -4.71 8.07
N ASP A 133 -9.88 -3.50 8.61
CA ASP A 133 -9.58 -2.25 7.89
C ASP A 133 -10.32 -2.15 6.56
N ASN A 134 -11.65 -2.34 6.62
CA ASN A 134 -12.56 -2.32 5.47
C ASN A 134 -12.34 -3.43 4.44
N ALA A 135 -11.60 -4.48 4.80
CA ALA A 135 -11.28 -5.58 3.92
C ALA A 135 -11.76 -6.91 4.50
N CYS A 136 -12.62 -7.62 3.76
CA CYS A 136 -12.95 -8.99 4.11
C CYS A 136 -11.73 -9.88 3.86
N ARG A 137 -11.33 -10.63 4.90
CA ARG A 137 -10.15 -11.50 4.89
C ARG A 137 -10.47 -12.88 5.43
N PRO A 138 -9.86 -13.94 4.89
CA PRO A 138 -9.96 -15.28 5.47
C PRO A 138 -9.49 -15.28 6.93
N ARG A 139 -10.15 -16.08 7.76
CA ARG A 139 -9.71 -16.33 9.14
C ARG A 139 -8.52 -17.28 9.17
N CYS A 140 -7.65 -17.08 10.15
CA CYS A 140 -6.48 -17.92 10.39
C CYS A 140 -6.23 -18.10 11.88
N ASP A 141 -5.66 -19.24 12.25
CA ASP A 141 -5.08 -19.48 13.57
C ASP A 141 -3.57 -19.19 13.52
N ASP A 142 -2.91 -19.54 12.42
CA ASP A 142 -1.52 -19.20 12.15
C ASP A 142 -1.22 -18.95 10.66
N ALA A 143 0.02 -18.57 10.35
CA ALA A 143 0.42 -18.20 8.99
C ALA A 143 0.28 -19.35 7.96
N THR A 144 0.18 -20.62 8.39
CA THR A 144 0.01 -21.75 7.47
C THR A 144 -1.42 -21.91 6.96
N ASP A 145 -2.38 -21.21 7.57
CA ASP A 145 -3.76 -21.12 7.09
C ASP A 145 -3.92 -20.10 5.95
N CYS A 146 -2.92 -19.23 5.77
CA CYS A 146 -2.95 -18.17 4.77
C CYS A 146 -2.26 -18.59 3.47
N ASP A 147 -2.77 -18.07 2.35
CA ASP A 147 -2.13 -18.24 1.05
C ASP A 147 -0.76 -17.53 1.01
N ALA A 148 0.08 -17.89 0.03
CA ALA A 148 1.38 -17.26 -0.15
C ALA A 148 1.24 -15.72 -0.30
N GLY A 149 2.14 -14.98 0.34
CA GLY A 149 2.10 -13.51 0.37
C GLY A 149 1.22 -12.90 1.46
N PHE A 150 0.68 -13.73 2.35
CA PHE A 150 -0.11 -13.28 3.49
C PHE A 150 0.46 -13.80 4.81
N GLU A 151 0.22 -13.05 5.87
CA GLU A 151 0.51 -13.43 7.23
C GLU A 151 -0.75 -13.42 8.09
N CYS A 152 -0.75 -14.23 9.15
CA CYS A 152 -1.87 -14.23 10.09
C CYS A 152 -1.69 -13.13 11.12
N SER A 153 -2.52 -12.08 11.04
CA SER A 153 -2.54 -10.96 11.97
C SER A 153 -3.96 -10.75 12.52
N SER A 154 -4.07 -10.65 13.85
CA SER A 154 -5.37 -10.51 14.53
C SER A 154 -6.41 -11.60 14.19
N GLY A 155 -5.94 -12.80 13.80
CA GLY A 155 -6.77 -13.93 13.40
C GLY A 155 -7.31 -13.85 11.97
N LEU A 156 -6.76 -12.97 11.14
CA LEU A 156 -7.12 -12.75 9.75
C LEU A 156 -5.87 -12.75 8.86
N CYS A 157 -5.99 -13.33 7.67
CA CYS A 157 -4.91 -13.32 6.69
C CYS A 157 -4.79 -11.92 6.10
N VAL A 158 -3.75 -11.18 6.45
CA VAL A 158 -3.44 -9.85 5.91
C VAL A 158 -2.27 -9.94 4.95
N PRO A 159 -2.16 -9.05 3.95
CA PRO A 159 -0.98 -8.99 3.10
C PRO A 159 0.30 -8.85 3.93
N ALA A 160 1.33 -9.60 3.56
CA ALA A 160 2.68 -9.38 4.04
C ALA A 160 3.45 -8.49 3.05
N ASP A 161 4.50 -7.81 3.52
CA ASP A 161 5.47 -7.19 2.62
C ASP A 161 6.32 -8.29 1.96
N GLU A 162 6.36 -8.29 0.63
CA GLU A 162 6.98 -9.36 -0.17
C GLU A 162 8.18 -8.87 -0.99
N CYS A 163 8.20 -7.60 -1.37
CA CYS A 163 9.20 -7.06 -2.29
C CYS A 163 9.53 -5.59 -2.02
N GLU A 164 10.78 -5.21 -2.30
CA GLU A 164 11.15 -3.81 -2.52
C GLU A 164 11.14 -3.46 -4.01
N THR A 165 11.54 -4.41 -4.87
CA THR A 165 11.63 -4.26 -6.33
C THR A 165 11.02 -5.47 -7.04
N SER A 166 10.58 -5.31 -8.29
CA SER A 166 9.99 -6.40 -9.09
C SER A 166 10.98 -7.53 -9.37
N ALA A 167 12.28 -7.32 -9.20
CA ALA A 167 13.29 -8.37 -9.33
C ALA A 167 13.19 -9.45 -8.22
N GLU A 168 12.50 -9.16 -7.12
CA GLU A 168 12.23 -10.10 -6.03
C GLU A 168 10.97 -10.94 -6.28
N CYS A 169 10.14 -10.52 -7.24
CA CYS A 169 8.88 -11.18 -7.54
C CYS A 169 9.06 -12.37 -8.50
N PRO A 170 8.15 -13.36 -8.43
CA PRO A 170 8.02 -14.41 -9.44
C PRO A 170 7.91 -13.87 -10.87
N ASP A 171 8.31 -14.69 -11.84
CA ASP A 171 8.26 -14.34 -13.26
C ASP A 171 6.85 -13.88 -13.68
N GLY A 172 6.74 -12.64 -14.17
CA GLY A 172 5.48 -12.05 -14.66
C GLY A 172 4.70 -11.25 -13.62
N GLU A 173 5.20 -11.15 -12.39
CA GLU A 173 4.66 -10.29 -11.35
C GLU A 173 5.53 -9.04 -11.17
N HIS A 174 4.91 -7.99 -10.63
CA HIS A 174 5.55 -6.71 -10.40
C HIS A 174 5.40 -6.30 -8.93
N CYS A 175 6.40 -5.60 -8.41
CA CYS A 175 6.33 -5.07 -7.06
C CYS A 175 5.51 -3.78 -7.03
N VAL A 176 4.28 -3.87 -6.51
CA VAL A 176 3.35 -2.74 -6.40
C VAL A 176 2.81 -2.69 -4.98
N ASP A 177 3.14 -1.62 -4.26
CA ASP A 177 2.82 -1.42 -2.84
C ASP A 177 3.31 -2.58 -1.98
N THR A 178 4.63 -2.86 -2.03
CA THR A 178 5.33 -3.97 -1.34
C THR A 178 4.82 -5.38 -1.62
N ARG A 179 3.92 -5.55 -2.60
CA ARG A 179 3.36 -6.86 -2.99
C ARG A 179 3.76 -7.26 -4.39
N CYS A 180 4.01 -8.55 -4.58
CA CYS A 180 4.15 -9.13 -5.90
C CYS A 180 2.77 -9.40 -6.50
N VAL A 181 2.43 -8.69 -7.57
CA VAL A 181 1.14 -8.82 -8.23
C VAL A 181 1.24 -8.96 -9.73
N ALA A 182 0.38 -9.82 -10.26
CA ALA A 182 0.24 -10.02 -11.69
C ALA A 182 -0.58 -8.90 -12.34
N PRO A 183 -0.22 -8.44 -13.54
CA PRO A 183 -1.04 -7.50 -14.30
C PRO A 183 -2.31 -8.18 -14.83
N CYS A 184 -3.41 -7.44 -14.92
CA CYS A 184 -4.70 -7.96 -15.37
C CYS A 184 -5.48 -6.95 -16.20
N THR A 185 -6.45 -7.45 -16.96
CA THR A 185 -7.44 -6.62 -17.68
C THR A 185 -8.87 -6.86 -17.21
N ASP A 186 -9.13 -8.00 -16.57
CA ASP A 186 -10.39 -8.40 -15.96
C ASP A 186 -10.14 -9.48 -14.90
N ASP A 187 -11.16 -9.75 -14.08
CA ASP A 187 -11.06 -10.70 -12.95
C ASP A 187 -10.72 -12.13 -13.39
N ALA A 188 -11.05 -12.51 -14.63
CA ALA A 188 -10.76 -13.86 -15.13
C ALA A 188 -9.28 -14.08 -15.42
N ALA A 189 -8.47 -13.01 -15.47
CA ALA A 189 -7.02 -13.09 -15.57
C ALA A 189 -6.33 -13.37 -14.22
N CYS A 190 -7.05 -13.21 -13.10
CA CYS A 190 -6.48 -13.34 -11.76
C CYS A 190 -6.66 -14.74 -11.16
N ALA A 191 -5.87 -15.05 -10.12
CA ALA A 191 -5.99 -16.31 -9.43
C ALA A 191 -7.33 -16.38 -8.65
N PRO A 192 -7.82 -17.59 -8.31
CA PRO A 192 -9.02 -17.71 -7.48
C PRO A 192 -8.87 -16.93 -6.17
N GLY A 193 -9.85 -16.10 -5.84
CA GLY A 193 -9.80 -15.24 -4.65
C GLY A 193 -9.21 -13.85 -4.89
N GLU A 194 -8.82 -13.54 -6.12
CA GLU A 194 -8.37 -12.22 -6.54
C GLU A 194 -9.30 -11.61 -7.61
N ILE A 195 -9.32 -10.29 -7.67
CA ILE A 195 -10.04 -9.50 -8.66
C ILE A 195 -9.13 -8.45 -9.27
N CYS A 196 -9.43 -8.04 -10.49
CA CYS A 196 -8.63 -7.08 -11.22
C CYS A 196 -8.98 -5.67 -10.79
N THR A 197 -8.10 -5.05 -9.99
CA THR A 197 -8.30 -3.68 -9.48
C THR A 197 -7.15 -2.80 -9.95
N ALA A 198 -7.47 -1.71 -10.63
CA ALA A 198 -6.48 -0.77 -11.17
C ALA A 198 -5.39 -1.43 -12.06
N GLY A 199 -5.74 -2.52 -12.76
CA GLY A 199 -4.82 -3.24 -13.66
C GLY A 199 -3.92 -4.27 -12.99
N TRP A 200 -4.11 -4.51 -11.69
CA TRP A 200 -3.37 -5.49 -10.91
C TRP A 200 -4.31 -6.49 -10.24
N CYS A 201 -3.92 -7.77 -10.23
CA CYS A 201 -4.61 -8.77 -9.44
C CYS A 201 -4.39 -8.45 -7.97
N ARG A 202 -5.48 -8.19 -7.26
CA ARG A 202 -5.49 -7.89 -5.83
C ARG A 202 -6.49 -8.81 -5.14
N PRO A 203 -6.34 -9.07 -3.83
CA PRO A 203 -7.25 -9.95 -3.10
C PRO A 203 -8.68 -9.43 -3.18
N ASP A 204 -9.65 -10.33 -3.30
CA ASP A 204 -11.07 -9.95 -3.24
C ASP A 204 -11.46 -9.63 -1.81
N VAL A 205 -11.57 -8.33 -1.54
CA VAL A 205 -11.88 -7.77 -0.22
C VAL A 205 -13.38 -7.54 -0.02
N SER A 206 -14.21 -7.84 -1.02
CA SER A 206 -15.60 -7.42 -1.08
C SER A 206 -16.46 -8.13 -0.03
N PRO A 207 -17.51 -7.48 0.49
CA PRO A 207 -18.51 -8.12 1.33
C PRO A 207 -19.09 -9.38 0.69
N ARG A 208 -19.32 -10.41 1.51
CA ARG A 208 -19.89 -11.68 1.08
C ARG A 208 -21.24 -11.86 1.76
N PRO A 209 -22.35 -11.51 1.08
CA PRO A 209 -23.66 -11.57 1.69
C PRO A 209 -24.05 -13.01 2.04
N PHE A 210 -24.58 -13.21 3.24
CA PHE A 210 -25.18 -14.47 3.69
C PHE A 210 -26.52 -14.77 2.99
N CYS A 211 -27.21 -13.74 2.52
CA CYS A 211 -28.46 -13.86 1.80
C CYS A 211 -28.53 -12.84 0.65
N THR A 212 -29.25 -13.18 -0.41
CA THR A 212 -29.57 -12.27 -1.52
C THR A 212 -31.06 -11.90 -1.56
N SER A 213 -31.88 -12.66 -0.84
CA SER A 213 -33.31 -12.45 -0.70
C SER A 213 -33.85 -13.07 0.59
N ASP A 214 -35.05 -12.66 1.02
CA ASP A 214 -35.74 -13.24 2.19
C ASP A 214 -35.92 -14.77 2.08
N ALA A 215 -35.92 -15.32 0.87
CA ALA A 215 -36.08 -16.76 0.64
C ALA A 215 -34.85 -17.57 1.06
N ASP A 216 -33.68 -16.93 1.16
CA ASP A 216 -32.45 -17.55 1.64
C ASP A 216 -32.44 -17.67 3.18
N CYS A 217 -33.33 -16.94 3.84
CA CYS A 217 -33.42 -16.85 5.29
C CYS A 217 -34.49 -17.77 5.86
N ALA A 218 -34.35 -18.08 7.16
CA ALA A 218 -35.40 -18.78 7.90
C ALA A 218 -36.70 -17.95 7.91
N ALA A 219 -37.85 -18.65 7.96
CA ALA A 219 -39.15 -17.98 7.96
C ALA A 219 -39.26 -16.93 9.08
N GLY A 220 -39.62 -15.69 8.71
CA GLY A 220 -39.71 -14.56 9.64
C GLY A 220 -38.45 -13.68 9.73
N HIS A 221 -37.38 -14.04 9.01
CA HIS A 221 -36.14 -13.26 8.95
C HIS A 221 -35.99 -12.62 7.56
N PRO A 222 -36.11 -11.28 7.43
CA PRO A 222 -35.85 -10.61 6.17
C PRO A 222 -34.34 -10.58 5.88
N CYS A 223 -34.01 -10.62 4.60
CA CYS A 223 -32.66 -10.36 4.12
C CYS A 223 -32.48 -8.86 3.98
N VAL A 224 -31.64 -8.26 4.84
CA VAL A 224 -31.34 -6.83 4.81
C VAL A 224 -29.83 -6.67 4.89
N ASP A 225 -29.28 -5.94 3.92
CA ASP A 225 -27.85 -5.68 3.76
C ASP A 225 -27.01 -6.97 3.70
N GLY A 226 -27.54 -8.00 3.05
CA GLY A 226 -26.85 -9.28 2.90
C GLY A 226 -26.91 -10.20 4.13
N LEU A 227 -27.60 -9.81 5.21
CA LEU A 227 -27.74 -10.61 6.42
C LEU A 227 -29.19 -11.02 6.65
N CYS A 228 -29.40 -12.24 7.15
CA CYS A 228 -30.71 -12.69 7.66
C CYS A 228 -30.98 -12.04 9.02
N ARG A 229 -31.77 -10.98 9.02
CA ARG A 229 -31.97 -10.15 10.22
C ARG A 229 -33.06 -10.71 11.13
N THR A 230 -32.88 -10.52 12.43
CA THR A 230 -33.95 -10.70 13.42
C THR A 230 -34.70 -9.39 13.58
N THR A 231 -36.03 -9.42 13.45
CA THR A 231 -36.86 -8.23 13.64
C THR A 231 -37.23 -8.05 15.12
N CYS A 232 -37.51 -6.82 15.52
CA CYS A 232 -38.03 -6.48 16.85
C CYS A 232 -39.31 -5.65 16.73
N GLU A 233 -40.44 -6.31 16.56
CA GLU A 233 -41.73 -5.67 16.30
C GLU A 233 -42.27 -4.89 17.50
N SER A 234 -41.85 -5.22 18.72
CA SER A 234 -42.20 -4.44 19.91
C SER A 234 -41.39 -3.15 20.01
N GLY A 235 -40.25 -3.05 19.30
CA GLY A 235 -39.34 -1.91 19.37
C GLY A 235 -38.52 -1.86 20.67
N THR A 236 -38.31 -3.01 21.31
CA THR A 236 -37.64 -3.09 22.61
C THR A 236 -36.37 -3.94 22.55
N ASP A 237 -35.34 -3.53 23.27
CA ASP A 237 -34.07 -4.25 23.35
C ASP A 237 -34.25 -5.63 24.01
N GLU A 238 -35.21 -5.76 24.94
CA GLU A 238 -35.51 -7.03 25.60
C GLU A 238 -36.09 -8.07 24.64
N GLU A 239 -36.67 -7.67 23.51
CA GLU A 239 -37.06 -8.60 22.45
C GLU A 239 -35.85 -9.22 21.77
N CYS A 240 -34.85 -8.40 21.45
CA CYS A 240 -33.62 -8.84 20.82
C CYS A 240 -32.81 -9.78 21.73
N GLN A 241 -32.67 -9.42 23.00
CA GLN A 241 -31.94 -10.22 23.99
C GLN A 241 -32.60 -11.59 24.26
N ARG A 242 -33.92 -11.71 24.02
CA ARG A 242 -34.64 -12.99 24.09
C ARG A 242 -34.41 -13.86 22.86
N ALA A 243 -34.09 -13.26 21.72
CA ALA A 243 -33.75 -13.99 20.50
C ALA A 243 -32.32 -14.50 20.54
N ASP A 244 -31.36 -13.64 20.89
CA ASP A 244 -29.95 -14.00 21.09
C ASP A 244 -29.29 -13.02 22.09
N VAL A 245 -28.39 -13.52 22.93
CA VAL A 245 -27.69 -12.70 23.93
C VAL A 245 -26.77 -11.63 23.32
N HIS A 246 -26.28 -11.84 22.09
CA HIS A 246 -25.45 -10.87 21.38
C HIS A 246 -26.26 -9.76 20.72
N LEU A 247 -27.57 -9.97 20.51
CA LEU A 247 -28.48 -8.99 19.94
C LEU A 247 -29.03 -8.09 21.05
N VAL A 248 -28.32 -7.00 21.31
CA VAL A 248 -28.55 -6.16 22.49
C VAL A 248 -29.37 -4.90 22.21
N THR A 249 -29.53 -4.50 20.95
CA THR A 249 -30.18 -3.24 20.57
C THR A 249 -31.24 -3.47 19.50
N CYS A 250 -32.44 -2.91 19.68
CA CYS A 250 -33.47 -2.81 18.66
C CYS A 250 -33.38 -1.43 17.96
N ALA A 251 -32.93 -1.40 16.71
CA ALA A 251 -32.77 -0.17 15.94
C ALA A 251 -33.74 -0.11 14.76
N THR A 252 -34.17 1.11 14.40
CA THR A 252 -34.99 1.34 13.20
C THR A 252 -34.08 1.72 12.03
N THR A 253 -34.11 0.91 10.97
CA THR A 253 -33.36 1.18 9.74
C THR A 253 -33.93 2.38 8.98
N ARG A 254 -33.20 2.86 7.98
CA ARG A 254 -33.68 3.92 7.06
C ARG A 254 -34.98 3.54 6.33
N THR A 255 -35.22 2.24 6.14
CA THR A 255 -36.44 1.70 5.50
C THR A 255 -37.61 1.55 6.48
N GLY A 256 -37.43 1.88 7.77
CA GLY A 256 -38.46 1.79 8.80
C GLY A 256 -38.62 0.40 9.41
N LEU A 257 -37.77 -0.56 9.04
CA LEU A 257 -37.75 -1.88 9.68
C LEU A 257 -37.06 -1.77 11.05
N ARG A 258 -37.60 -2.48 12.04
CA ARG A 258 -36.98 -2.59 13.36
C ARG A 258 -36.22 -3.90 13.44
N LEU A 259 -34.90 -3.80 13.53
CA LEU A 259 -33.97 -4.91 13.50
C LEU A 259 -33.19 -4.98 14.80
N CYS A 260 -32.92 -6.22 15.22
CA CYS A 260 -32.01 -6.50 16.30
C CYS A 260 -30.57 -6.44 15.80
N LEU A 261 -29.75 -5.66 16.48
CA LEU A 261 -28.35 -5.42 16.17
C LEU A 261 -27.46 -5.88 17.32
N THR A 262 -26.25 -6.30 16.98
CA THR A 262 -25.18 -6.49 17.96
C THR A 262 -24.66 -5.16 18.49
N HIS A 263 -23.86 -5.20 19.57
CA HIS A 263 -23.18 -3.98 20.07
C HIS A 263 -22.26 -3.36 19.01
N ARG A 264 -21.56 -4.21 18.24
CA ARG A 264 -20.60 -3.80 17.20
C ARG A 264 -21.29 -3.08 16.03
N GLU A 265 -22.52 -3.45 15.72
CA GLU A 265 -23.32 -2.78 14.68
C GLU A 265 -24.00 -1.50 15.19
N ALA A 266 -24.51 -1.52 16.42
CA ALA A 266 -25.25 -0.38 16.99
C ALA A 266 -24.33 0.76 17.43
N SER A 267 -23.11 0.43 17.85
CA SER A 267 -22.10 1.34 18.37
C SER A 267 -20.70 0.81 18.07
N PRO A 268 -20.28 0.82 16.78
CA PRO A 268 -18.92 0.46 16.39
C PRO A 268 -17.90 1.42 17.02
N GLU A 269 -16.75 0.90 17.43
CA GLU A 269 -15.63 1.72 17.90
C GLU A 269 -14.87 2.33 16.72
N CYS A 270 -14.83 1.61 15.59
CA CYS A 270 -14.20 2.02 14.35
C CYS A 270 -15.00 1.55 13.14
N VAL A 271 -14.87 2.28 12.04
CA VAL A 271 -15.26 1.81 10.71
C VAL A 271 -14.00 1.61 9.86
N THR A 272 -12.99 2.44 10.07
CA THR A 272 -11.71 2.43 9.34
C THR A 272 -10.55 2.40 10.32
N ARG A 273 -9.35 2.02 9.85
CA ARG A 273 -8.12 2.12 10.65
C ARG A 273 -7.89 3.51 11.24
N SER A 274 -8.33 4.55 10.52
CA SER A 274 -8.11 5.95 10.94
C SER A 274 -8.94 6.37 12.15
N ASP A 275 -9.93 5.56 12.55
CA ASP A 275 -10.70 5.76 13.77
C ASP A 275 -9.96 5.24 15.02
N CYS A 276 -8.89 4.45 14.83
CA CYS A 276 -8.12 3.81 15.89
C CYS A 276 -6.80 4.54 16.20
N ASP A 277 -6.20 4.23 17.35
CA ASP A 277 -4.91 4.79 17.72
C ASP A 277 -3.78 4.23 16.84
N ALA A 278 -2.64 4.94 16.80
CA ALA A 278 -1.51 4.55 15.97
C ALA A 278 -1.00 3.14 16.30
N GLY A 279 -1.01 2.25 15.30
CA GLY A 279 -0.57 0.86 15.41
C GLY A 279 -1.70 -0.14 15.67
N GLU A 280 -2.94 0.32 15.85
CA GLU A 280 -4.12 -0.53 15.92
C GLU A 280 -4.76 -0.73 14.53
N ALA A 281 -5.45 -1.86 14.36
CA ALA A 281 -6.31 -2.13 13.21
C ALA A 281 -7.78 -2.05 13.63
N CYS A 282 -8.65 -1.67 12.70
CA CYS A 282 -10.08 -1.79 12.89
C CYS A 282 -10.51 -3.21 12.54
N VAL A 283 -10.74 -4.05 13.55
CA VAL A 283 -11.09 -5.45 13.37
C VAL A 283 -12.43 -5.75 13.99
N ASP A 284 -13.39 -6.21 13.19
CA ASP A 284 -14.78 -6.45 13.61
C ASP A 284 -15.37 -5.23 14.36
N ALA A 285 -15.19 -4.03 13.79
CA ALA A 285 -15.62 -2.75 14.37
C ALA A 285 -15.04 -2.42 15.77
N THR A 286 -13.92 -3.03 16.15
CA THR A 286 -13.16 -2.74 17.38
C THR A 286 -11.72 -2.40 17.04
N CYS A 287 -11.17 -1.39 17.72
CA CYS A 287 -9.75 -1.05 17.62
C CYS A 287 -8.93 -2.04 18.44
N ARG A 288 -7.98 -2.72 17.80
CA ARG A 288 -7.07 -3.67 18.47
C ARG A 288 -5.80 -3.98 17.68
#